data_AF-A0A948Z4D5-F1
#
_entry.id   AF-A0A948Z4D5-F1
#
_cell.length_a   1.000
_cell.length_b   1.000
_cell.length_c   1.000
_cell.angle_alpha   90.00
_cell.angle_beta   90.00
_cell.angle_gamma   90.00
#
_symmetry.space_group_name_H-M   'P 1'
#
loop_
_entity.id
_entity.type
_entity.pdbx_description
1 polymer ?
#
loop_
_entity_poly.entity_id
_entity_poly.type
_entity_poly.pdbx_seq_one_letter_code
_entity_poly.pdbx_strand_id
1 'polypeptide(L)'
;MRLHIIIVIFTLLASFSWVVLSYDRYAKLKGWPVSRWYEENTSLIKIASFISLPGSALASAYLIQWWSAFLVIIVGFCIAQLMTSLFKKNVQYIALVGVPIFLFIGVLILHNV
;
A
#
# COMPACT_ATOMS: atom_id res chain seq x y z
N MET A 1 -11.03 -7.18 -19.26
CA MET A 1 -9.78 -6.39 -19.17
C MET A 1 -9.81 -5.32 -18.08
N ARG A 2 -10.87 -4.49 -17.96
CA ARG A 2 -10.99 -3.42 -16.94
C ARG A 2 -10.87 -3.89 -15.49
N LEU A 3 -11.59 -4.96 -15.10
CA LEU A 3 -11.63 -5.46 -13.71
C LEU A 3 -10.26 -5.91 -13.18
N HIS A 4 -9.44 -6.55 -14.02
CA HIS A 4 -8.13 -7.07 -13.62
C HIS A 4 -7.14 -5.94 -13.38
N ILE A 5 -7.25 -4.85 -14.13
CA ILE A 5 -6.42 -3.66 -13.91
C ILE A 5 -6.81 -3.01 -12.57
N ILE A 6 -8.11 -2.90 -12.29
CA ILE A 6 -8.62 -2.33 -11.04
C ILE A 6 -8.12 -3.11 -9.82
N ILE A 7 -8.22 -4.45 -9.84
CA ILE A 7 -7.77 -5.27 -8.70
C ILE A 7 -6.25 -5.15 -8.51
N VAL A 8 -5.48 -5.08 -9.58
CA VAL A 8 -4.02 -4.88 -9.51
C VAL A 8 -3.68 -3.52 -8.88
N ILE A 9 -4.36 -2.45 -9.29
CA ILE A 9 -4.13 -1.10 -8.76
C ILE A 9 -4.41 -1.04 -7.26
N PHE A 10 -5.56 -1.56 -6.81
CA PHE A 10 -5.89 -1.58 -5.38
C PHE A 10 -4.98 -2.53 -4.57
N THR A 11 -4.55 -3.65 -5.16
CA THR A 11 -3.57 -4.55 -4.52
C THR A 11 -2.22 -3.86 -4.35
N LEU A 12 -1.75 -3.12 -5.35
CA LEU A 12 -0.50 -2.36 -5.26
C LEU A 12 -0.61 -1.23 -4.22
N LEU A 13 -1.74 -0.50 -4.19
CA LEU A 13 -2.00 0.51 -3.17
C LEU A 13 -1.96 -0.09 -1.76
N ALA A 14 -2.62 -1.23 -1.55
CA ALA A 14 -2.58 -1.96 -0.29
C ALA A 14 -1.15 -2.40 0.06
N SER A 15 -0.39 -2.90 -0.92
CA SER A 15 1.00 -3.34 -0.74
C SER A 15 1.90 -2.22 -0.26
N PHE A 16 1.86 -1.06 -0.93
CA PHE A 16 2.65 0.10 -0.52
C PHE A 16 2.24 0.60 0.85
N SER A 17 0.94 0.59 1.15
CA SER A 17 0.43 0.99 2.46
C SER A 17 0.93 0.05 3.58
N TRP A 18 0.92 -1.26 3.33
CA TRP A 18 1.53 -2.26 4.21
C TRP A 18 3.01 -2.00 4.46
N VAL A 19 3.77 -1.70 3.39
CA VAL A 19 5.19 -1.33 3.53
C VAL A 19 5.32 -0.10 4.42
N VAL A 20 4.58 0.98 4.15
CA VAL A 20 4.68 2.21 4.93
C VAL A 20 4.45 1.96 6.43
N LEU A 21 3.38 1.25 6.75
CA LEU A 21 2.97 1.01 8.14
C LEU A 21 3.89 0.04 8.89
N SER A 22 4.50 -0.93 8.20
CA SER A 22 5.33 -1.96 8.83
C SER A 22 6.83 -1.69 8.78
N TYR A 23 7.28 -0.80 7.88
CA TYR A 23 8.71 -0.61 7.60
C TYR A 23 9.53 -0.20 8.83
N ASP A 24 9.03 0.70 9.68
CA ASP A 24 9.79 1.14 10.87
C ASP A 24 10.16 -0.03 11.78
N ARG A 25 9.20 -0.89 12.10
CA ARG A 25 9.43 -2.09 12.92
C ARG A 25 10.36 -3.07 12.21
N TYR A 26 10.16 -3.30 10.91
CA TYR A 26 11.02 -4.19 10.11
C TYR A 26 12.46 -3.70 10.03
N ALA A 27 12.66 -2.41 9.79
CA ALA A 27 13.96 -1.78 9.68
C ALA A 27 14.70 -1.84 11.02
N LYS A 28 14.03 -1.55 12.14
CA LYS A 28 14.59 -1.70 13.50
C LYS A 28 15.07 -3.12 13.77
N LEU A 29 14.27 -4.13 13.41
CA LEU A 29 14.64 -5.54 13.59
C LEU A 29 15.84 -5.97 12.72
N LYS A 30 16.04 -5.32 11.57
CA LYS A 30 17.12 -5.63 10.63
C LYS A 30 18.32 -4.69 10.71
N GLY A 31 18.28 -3.68 11.59
CA GLY A 31 19.30 -2.64 11.68
C GLY A 31 19.40 -1.76 10.42
N TRP A 32 18.31 -1.59 9.68
CA TRP A 32 18.27 -0.75 8.48
C TRP A 32 18.00 0.72 8.85
N PRO A 33 18.56 1.67 8.08
CA PRO A 33 18.28 3.08 8.29
C PRO A 33 16.81 3.39 7.97
N VAL A 34 16.16 4.12 8.87
CA VAL A 34 14.82 4.66 8.70
C VAL A 34 14.96 6.14 8.35
N SER A 35 14.33 6.57 7.27
CA SER A 35 14.29 8.00 6.94
C SER A 35 13.41 8.76 7.93
N ARG A 36 13.71 10.04 8.16
CA ARG A 36 12.94 10.91 9.08
C ARG A 36 11.44 10.93 8.79
N TRP A 37 11.05 10.80 7.51
CA TRP A 37 9.65 10.69 7.05
C TRP A 37 8.88 9.51 7.66
N TYR A 38 9.60 8.49 8.13
CA TYR A 38 9.05 7.28 8.75
C TYR A 38 9.28 7.24 10.27
N GLU A 39 10.22 8.03 10.81
CA GLU A 39 10.50 8.07 12.26
C GLU A 39 9.41 8.80 13.02
N GLU A 40 8.80 9.83 12.43
CA GLU A 40 7.70 10.54 13.05
C GLU A 40 6.46 9.63 13.14
N ASN A 41 5.91 9.48 14.35
CA ASN A 41 4.71 8.67 14.58
C ASN A 41 3.49 9.19 13.80
N THR A 42 3.45 10.50 13.55
CA THR A 42 2.33 11.20 12.90
C THR A 42 2.73 11.74 11.52
N SER A 43 3.50 10.98 10.74
CA SER A 43 3.81 11.40 9.38
C SER A 43 2.58 11.29 8.48
N LEU A 44 2.36 12.29 7.63
CA LEU A 44 1.22 12.33 6.69
C LEU A 44 1.14 11.06 5.84
N ILE A 45 2.28 10.47 5.48
CA ILE A 45 2.34 9.25 4.67
C ILE A 45 1.81 8.02 5.45
N LYS A 46 2.05 7.93 6.76
CA LYS A 46 1.49 6.86 7.59
C LYS A 46 -0.02 7.01 7.74
N ILE A 47 -0.51 8.23 7.91
CA ILE A 47 -1.95 8.52 7.96
C ILE A 47 -2.61 8.15 6.63
N ALA A 48 -2.03 8.61 5.51
CA ALA A 48 -2.50 8.27 4.18
C ALA A 48 -2.54 6.75 3.98
N SER A 49 -1.47 6.05 4.36
CA SER A 49 -1.36 4.58 4.27
C SER A 49 -2.38 3.86 5.15
N PHE A 50 -2.63 4.37 6.35
CA PHE A 50 -3.60 3.82 7.28
C PHE A 50 -5.03 3.92 6.74
N ILE A 51 -5.34 4.97 5.99
CA ILE A 51 -6.64 5.14 5.33
C ILE A 51 -6.70 4.34 4.02
N SER A 52 -5.64 4.37 3.22
CA SER A 52 -5.64 3.73 1.90
C SER A 52 -5.60 2.21 1.96
N LEU A 53 -5.08 1.60 3.02
CA LEU A 53 -5.10 0.15 3.18
C LEU A 53 -6.53 -0.40 3.27
N PRO A 54 -7.37 -0.04 4.27
CA PRO A 54 -8.77 -0.45 4.29
C PRO A 54 -9.55 0.16 3.12
N GLY A 55 -9.24 1.40 2.72
CA GLY A 55 -9.88 2.06 1.57
C GLY A 55 -9.74 1.29 0.26
N SER A 56 -8.55 0.74 -0.02
CA SER A 56 -8.29 -0.07 -1.22
C SER A 56 -9.09 -1.39 -1.23
N ALA A 57 -9.22 -2.03 -0.06
CA ALA A 57 -10.01 -3.24 0.08
C ALA A 57 -11.50 -2.96 -0.11
N LEU A 58 -12.02 -1.91 0.53
CA LEU A 58 -13.42 -1.50 0.40
C LEU A 58 -13.77 -1.05 -1.03
N ALA A 59 -12.91 -0.24 -1.65
CA ALA A 59 -13.10 0.20 -3.03
C ALA A 59 -13.11 -0.99 -4.01
N SER A 60 -12.20 -1.95 -3.83
CA SER A 60 -12.17 -3.17 -4.63
C SER A 60 -13.45 -4.02 -4.44
N ALA A 61 -13.94 -4.15 -3.21
CA ALA A 61 -15.18 -4.88 -2.93
C ALA A 61 -16.41 -4.22 -3.55
N TYR A 62 -16.46 -2.89 -3.54
CA TYR A 62 -17.51 -2.10 -4.15
C TYR A 62 -17.52 -2.20 -5.68
N LEU A 63 -16.35 -2.13 -6.32
CA LEU A 63 -16.22 -2.08 -7.78
C LEU A 63 -16.23 -3.45 -8.48
N ILE A 64 -15.92 -4.53 -7.75
CA ILE A 64 -15.77 -5.87 -8.31
C ILE A 64 -16.80 -6.82 -7.70
N GLN A 65 -16.45 -7.44 -6.56
CA GLN A 65 -17.26 -8.36 -5.78
C GLN A 65 -16.71 -8.37 -4.35
N TRP A 66 -17.54 -8.67 -3.35
CA TRP A 66 -17.15 -8.58 -1.93
C TRP A 66 -15.89 -9.37 -1.55
N TRP A 67 -15.61 -10.50 -2.22
CA TRP A 67 -14.44 -11.33 -1.93
C TRP A 67 -13.12 -10.69 -2.38
N SER A 68 -13.16 -9.70 -3.29
CA SER A 68 -11.95 -9.04 -3.80
C SER A 68 -11.22 -8.25 -2.72
N ALA A 69 -11.91 -7.82 -1.65
CA ALA A 69 -11.28 -7.21 -0.48
C ALA A 69 -10.26 -8.14 0.17
N PHE A 70 -10.61 -9.42 0.33
CA PHE A 70 -9.71 -10.40 0.91
C PHE A 70 -8.49 -10.64 0.03
N LEU A 71 -8.66 -10.72 -1.29
CA LEU A 71 -7.53 -10.83 -2.21
C LEU A 71 -6.61 -9.60 -2.12
N VAL A 72 -7.16 -8.39 -2.17
CA VAL A 72 -6.36 -7.15 -2.10
C VAL A 72 -5.53 -7.10 -0.82
N ILE A 73 -6.10 -7.50 0.33
CA ILE A 73 -5.38 -7.50 1.62
C ILE A 73 -4.32 -8.59 1.66
N ILE A 74 -4.69 -9.84 1.35
CA ILE A 74 -3.79 -11.00 1.49
C ILE A 74 -2.65 -10.92 0.47
N VAL A 75 -2.99 -10.73 -0.80
CA VAL A 75 -2.00 -10.62 -1.88
C VAL A 75 -1.17 -9.36 -1.68
N GLY A 76 -1.79 -8.24 -1.28
CA GLY A 76 -1.07 -7.01 -0.99
C GLY A 76 -0.06 -7.15 0.14
N PHE A 77 -0.40 -7.88 1.20
CA PHE A 77 0.54 -8.21 2.27
C PHE A 77 1.71 -9.07 1.77
N CYS A 78 1.44 -10.12 0.99
CA CYS A 78 2.49 -10.96 0.41
C CYS A 78 3.45 -10.16 -0.49
N ILE A 79 2.92 -9.27 -1.33
CA ILE A 79 3.72 -8.38 -2.19
C ILE A 79 4.53 -7.41 -1.33
N ALA A 80 3.95 -6.82 -0.28
CA ALA A 80 4.67 -5.92 0.62
C ALA A 80 5.88 -6.61 1.27
N GLN A 81 5.71 -7.86 1.73
CA GLN A 81 6.79 -8.67 2.28
C GLN A 81 7.87 -8.97 1.24
N LEU A 82 7.45 -9.38 0.03
CA LEU A 82 8.37 -9.64 -1.08
C LEU A 82 9.18 -8.39 -1.44
N MET A 83 8.51 -7.24 -1.58
CA MET A 83 9.15 -5.96 -1.87
C MET A 83 10.14 -5.56 -0.78
N THR A 84 9.76 -5.71 0.49
CA THR A 84 10.64 -5.39 1.62
C THR A 84 11.87 -6.29 1.63
N SER A 85 11.73 -7.57 1.28
CA SER A 85 12.85 -8.51 1.18
C SER A 85 13.79 -8.19 0.01
N LEU A 86 13.23 -7.88 -1.17
CA LEU A 86 13.98 -7.60 -2.40
C LEU A 86 14.70 -6.24 -2.34
N PHE A 87 13.98 -5.18 -2.00
CA PHE A 87 14.48 -3.81 -2.06
C PHE A 87 15.11 -3.34 -0.74
N LYS A 88 14.88 -4.06 0.36
CA LYS A 88 15.48 -3.78 1.68
C LYS A 88 15.26 -2.31 2.07
N LYS A 89 16.35 -1.59 2.39
CA LYS A 89 16.34 -0.17 2.77
C LYS A 89 15.78 0.77 1.69
N ASN A 90 15.76 0.36 0.43
CA ASN A 90 15.26 1.21 -0.66
C ASN A 90 13.73 1.17 -0.76
N VAL A 91 13.07 0.18 -0.15
CA VAL A 91 11.61 0.02 -0.23
C VAL A 91 10.85 1.21 0.35
N GLN A 92 11.46 1.91 1.33
CA GLN A 92 10.86 3.11 1.92
C GLN A 92 10.63 4.22 0.90
N TYR A 93 11.56 4.44 -0.04
CA TYR A 93 11.41 5.46 -1.07
C TYR A 93 10.37 5.05 -2.11
N ILE A 94 10.35 3.77 -2.47
CA ILE A 94 9.38 3.21 -3.41
C ILE A 94 7.96 3.35 -2.84
N ALA A 95 7.76 3.01 -1.56
CA ALA A 95 6.45 3.10 -0.93
C ALA A 95 6.02 4.55 -0.67
N LEU A 96 6.96 5.44 -0.34
CA LEU A 96 6.70 6.86 -0.15
C LEU A 96 6.16 7.53 -1.43
N VAL A 97 6.64 7.12 -2.61
CA VAL A 97 6.13 7.58 -3.91
C VAL A 97 4.93 6.77 -4.38
N GLY A 98 4.90 5.46 -4.09
CA GLY A 98 3.86 4.54 -4.51
C GLY A 98 2.50 4.86 -3.90
N VAL A 99 2.43 5.15 -2.59
CA VAL A 99 1.13 5.44 -1.94
C VAL A 99 0.41 6.63 -2.59
N PRO A 100 1.01 7.83 -2.74
CA PRO A 100 0.33 8.96 -3.38
C PRO A 100 -0.13 8.68 -4.81
N ILE A 101 0.71 8.04 -5.62
CA ILE A 101 0.40 7.76 -7.03
C ILE A 101 -0.80 6.81 -7.13
N PHE A 102 -0.74 5.68 -6.43
CA PHE A 102 -1.80 4.67 -6.53
C PHE A 102 -3.08 5.11 -5.80
N LEU A 103 -2.98 5.96 -4.78
CA LEU A 103 -4.13 6.59 -4.15
C LEU A 103 -4.83 7.54 -5.13
N PHE A 104 -4.08 8.41 -5.80
CA PHE A 104 -4.63 9.31 -6.81
C PHE A 104 -5.31 8.55 -7.95
N ILE A 105 -4.67 7.51 -8.48
CA ILE A 105 -5.26 6.63 -9.51
C ILE A 105 -6.52 5.94 -8.98
N GLY A 106 -6.51 5.43 -7.75
CA GLY A 106 -7.67 4.79 -7.13
C GLY A 106 -8.86 5.74 -6.99
N VAL A 107 -8.62 6.98 -6.59
CA VAL A 107 -9.65 8.04 -6.54
C VAL A 107 -10.20 8.35 -7.92
N LEU A 108 -9.34 8.47 -8.94
CA LEU A 108 -9.78 8.67 -10.31
C LEU A 108 -10.66 7.51 -10.80
N ILE A 109 -10.32 6.27 -10.47
CA ILE A 109 -11.15 5.11 -10.84
C ILE A 109 -12.52 5.23 -10.19
N LEU A 110 -12.59 5.53 -8.89
CA LEU A 110 -13.86 5.67 -8.17
C LEU A 110 -14.73 6.82 -8.71
N HIS A 111 -14.13 7.91 -9.15
CA HIS A 111 -14.86 9.04 -9.73
C HIS A 111 -15.45 8.73 -11.12
N ASN A 112 -14.87 7.80 -11.87
CA ASN A 112 -15.26 7.47 -13.25
C ASN A 112 -16.17 6.23 -13.36
N VAL A 113 -16.66 5.71 -12.22
CA VAL A 113 -17.60 4.58 -12.14
C VAL A 113 -18.97 5.10 -11.78
#